data_AF-A0A6I1P1Q9-F1
#
_entry.id   AF-A0A6I1P1Q9-F1
#
_cell.length_a   1.000
_cell.length_b   1.000
_cell.length_c   1.000
_cell.angle_alpha   90.00
_cell.angle_beta   90.00
_cell.angle_gamma   90.00
#
_symmetry.space_group_name_H-M   'P 1'
#
loop_
_entity.id
_entity.type
_entity.pdbx_description
1 polymer ?
#
loop_
_entity_poly.entity_id
_entity_poly.type
_entity_poly.pdbx_seq_one_letter_code
_entity_poly.pdbx_strand_id
1 'polypeptide(L)'
;MEQQLKTLTARLLAQCVVPRSDALARKALLDDIFRQELDKRLADVGLRLVENPYAEYIAVALLPEMTEPVFGSGEAWLNRRLTCGPLRGGDG
;
A
#
# COMPACT_ATOMS: atom_id res chain seq x y z
N MET A 1 -4.73 -19.74 -0.40
CA MET A 1 -3.96 -18.56 -0.89
C MET A 1 -4.87 -17.37 -1.17
N GLU A 2 -5.91 -17.55 -1.99
CA GLU A 2 -6.89 -16.51 -2.35
C GLU A 2 -7.43 -15.69 -1.17
N GLN A 3 -7.96 -16.32 -0.11
CA GLN A 3 -8.53 -15.59 1.03
C GLN A 3 -7.51 -14.68 1.72
N GLN A 4 -6.25 -15.12 1.79
CA GLN A 4 -5.15 -14.35 2.39
C GLN A 4 -4.82 -13.12 1.54
N LEU A 5 -4.79 -13.28 0.20
CA LEU A 5 -4.60 -12.16 -0.73
C LEU A 5 -5.73 -11.14 -0.59
N LYS A 6 -6.99 -11.58 -0.66
CA LYS A 6 -8.17 -10.71 -0.47
C LYS A 6 -8.11 -9.95 0.85
N THR A 7 -7.73 -10.65 1.92
CA THR A 7 -7.61 -10.04 3.26
C THR A 7 -6.52 -8.97 3.29
N LEU A 8 -5.33 -9.25 2.74
CA LEU A 8 -4.23 -8.28 2.73
C LEU A 8 -4.56 -7.08 1.83
N THR A 9 -5.10 -7.30 0.63
CA THR A 9 -5.55 -6.23 -0.27
C THR A 9 -6.57 -5.34 0.43
N ALA A 10 -7.61 -5.92 1.05
CA ALA A 10 -8.61 -5.16 1.79
C ALA A 10 -8.00 -4.34 2.94
N ARG A 11 -7.03 -4.89 3.68
CA ARG A 11 -6.31 -4.15 4.73
C ARG A 11 -5.48 -3.00 4.16
N LEU A 12 -4.73 -3.23 3.09
CA LEU A 12 -3.93 -2.20 2.44
C LEU A 12 -4.81 -1.06 1.91
N LEU A 13 -5.99 -1.36 1.39
CA LEU A 13 -6.95 -0.34 0.94
C LEU A 13 -7.60 0.42 2.11
N ALA A 14 -8.02 -0.30 3.15
CA ALA A 14 -8.68 0.31 4.31
C ALA A 14 -7.73 1.14 5.18
N GLN A 15 -6.48 0.68 5.35
CA GLN A 15 -5.52 1.24 6.30
C GLN A 15 -4.40 2.04 5.62
N CYS A 16 -4.23 1.91 4.29
CA CYS A 16 -3.17 2.51 3.45
C CYS A 16 -1.72 2.11 3.81
N VAL A 17 -1.46 1.72 5.06
CA VAL A 17 -0.20 1.20 5.57
C VAL A 17 -0.47 -0.05 6.40
N VAL A 18 0.40 -1.05 6.29
CA VAL A 18 0.34 -2.28 7.08
C VAL A 18 1.72 -2.52 7.68
N PRO A 19 1.84 -2.79 8.99
CA PRO A 19 3.14 -3.04 9.60
C PRO A 19 3.79 -4.28 8.99
N ARG A 20 5.11 -4.24 8.76
CA ARG A 20 5.91 -5.40 8.36
C ARG A 20 5.91 -6.52 9.41
N SER A 21 5.40 -6.26 10.62
CA SER A 21 5.19 -7.31 11.62
C SER A 21 3.93 -8.13 11.36
N ASP A 22 2.99 -7.66 10.54
CA ASP A 22 1.78 -8.39 10.19
C ASP A 22 2.13 -9.66 9.40
N ALA A 23 1.49 -10.77 9.73
CA ALA A 23 1.80 -12.07 9.13
C ALA A 23 1.60 -12.10 7.60
N LEU A 24 0.58 -11.41 7.09
CA LEU A 24 0.33 -11.35 5.65
C LEU A 24 1.26 -10.36 4.95
N ALA A 25 1.61 -9.26 5.61
CA ALA A 25 2.64 -8.34 5.12
C ALA A 25 4.01 -9.05 5.02
N ARG A 26 4.44 -9.74 6.07
CA ARG A 26 5.67 -10.56 6.05
C ARG A 26 5.65 -11.57 4.93
N LYS A 27 4.52 -12.25 4.75
CA LYS A 27 4.37 -13.21 3.67
C LYS A 27 4.53 -12.56 2.29
N ALA A 28 3.94 -11.39 2.06
CA ALA A 28 4.09 -10.65 0.81
C ALA A 28 5.51 -10.12 0.54
N LEU A 29 6.39 -10.15 1.53
CA LEU A 29 7.79 -9.73 1.43
C LEU A 29 8.76 -10.90 1.28
N LEU A 30 8.36 -12.10 1.72
CA LEU A 30 9.22 -13.27 1.76
C LEU A 30 8.83 -14.35 0.74
N ASP A 31 7.56 -14.40 0.35
CA ASP A 31 7.01 -15.39 -0.58
C ASP A 31 6.78 -14.74 -1.94
N ASP A 32 7.62 -15.10 -2.91
CA ASP A 32 7.65 -14.47 -4.23
C ASP A 32 6.36 -14.72 -5.03
N ILE A 33 5.79 -15.94 -4.93
CA ILE A 33 4.53 -16.28 -5.61
C ILE A 33 3.38 -15.46 -5.04
N PHE A 34 3.29 -15.35 -3.71
CA PHE A 34 2.29 -14.54 -3.04
C PHE A 34 2.47 -13.06 -3.38
N ARG A 35 3.71 -12.58 -3.48
CA ARG A 35 4.01 -11.22 -3.92
C ARG A 35 3.52 -10.97 -5.34
N GLN A 36 3.89 -11.82 -6.30
CA GLN A 36 3.49 -11.66 -7.70
C GLN A 36 1.96 -11.61 -7.86
N GLU A 37 1.23 -12.50 -7.16
CA GLU A 37 -0.23 -12.51 -7.20
C GLU A 37 -0.86 -11.29 -6.52
N LEU A 38 -0.26 -10.79 -5.44
CA LEU A 38 -0.69 -9.53 -4.81
C LEU A 38 -0.46 -8.34 -5.75
N ASP A 39 0.71 -8.26 -6.38
CA ASP A 39 1.08 -7.18 -7.28
C ASP A 39 0.15 -7.13 -8.49
N LYS A 40 -0.13 -8.30 -9.10
CA LYS A 40 -1.12 -8.43 -10.18
C LYS A 40 -2.49 -7.88 -9.81
N ARG A 41 -3.00 -8.19 -8.62
CA ARG A 41 -4.31 -7.70 -8.14
C ARG A 41 -4.30 -6.20 -7.87
N LEU A 42 -3.20 -5.67 -7.36
CA LEU A 42 -3.06 -4.23 -7.15
C LEU A 42 -2.97 -3.50 -8.50
N ALA A 43 -2.22 -4.05 -9.46
CA ALA A 43 -2.06 -3.48 -10.79
C ALA A 43 -3.39 -3.43 -11.57
N ASP A 44 -4.23 -4.46 -11.45
CA ASP A 44 -5.58 -4.52 -12.04
C ASP A 44 -6.48 -3.34 -11.62
N VAL A 45 -6.22 -2.78 -10.44
CA VAL A 45 -6.94 -1.60 -9.91
C VAL A 45 -6.10 -0.32 -9.89
N GLY A 46 -4.99 -0.29 -10.62
CA GLY A 46 -4.20 0.93 -10.76
C GLY A 46 -3.25 1.24 -9.59
N LEU A 47 -2.94 0.25 -8.76
CA LEU A 47 -2.10 0.36 -7.57
C LEU A 47 -0.82 -0.47 -7.70
N ARG A 48 0.19 -0.11 -6.91
CA ARG A 48 1.41 -0.89 -6.70
C ARG A 48 1.76 -0.98 -5.24
N LEU A 49 2.39 -2.09 -4.84
CA LEU A 49 2.93 -2.22 -3.50
C LEU A 49 4.24 -1.41 -3.40
N VAL A 50 4.35 -0.58 -2.37
CA VAL A 50 5.56 0.15 -2.02
C VAL A 50 6.12 -0.43 -0.74
N GLU A 51 7.36 -0.89 -0.84
CA GLU A 51 8.13 -1.35 0.30
C GLU A 51 9.48 -0.65 0.31
N ASN A 52 10.03 -0.51 1.52
CA ASN A 52 11.40 -0.10 1.73
C ASN A 52 12.00 -1.08 2.75
N PRO A 53 13.18 -1.67 2.51
CA PRO A 53 13.83 -2.61 3.42
C PRO A 53 14.06 -2.03 4.83
N TYR A 54 14.18 -0.71 4.96
CA TYR A 54 14.40 -0.03 6.23
C TYR A 54 13.13 0.53 6.88
N ALA A 55 11.98 0.47 6.21
CA ALA A 55 10.72 0.99 6.78
C ALA A 55 10.03 -0.06 7.65
N GLU A 56 9.34 0.36 8.72
CA GLU A 56 8.53 -0.56 9.54
C GLU A 56 7.20 -0.98 8.89
N TYR A 57 6.79 -0.30 7.81
CA TYR A 57 5.49 -0.46 7.18
C TYR A 57 5.63 -0.71 5.67
N ILE A 58 4.68 -1.47 5.13
CA ILE A 58 4.41 -1.53 3.69
C ILE A 58 3.18 -0.70 3.38
N ALA A 59 3.13 -0.13 2.18
CA ALA A 59 2.04 0.73 1.75
C ALA A 59 1.66 0.43 0.30
N VAL A 60 0.54 0.98 -0.16
CA VAL A 60 0.21 1.01 -1.59
C VAL A 60 0.29 2.42 -2.13
N ALA A 61 0.72 2.55 -3.38
CA ALA A 61 0.70 3.79 -4.14
C ALA A 61 -0.03 3.59 -5.45
N LEU A 62 -0.46 4.69 -6.08
CA LEU A 62 -0.98 4.63 -7.45
C LEU A 62 0.14 4.26 -8.42
N LEU A 63 -0.26 3.58 -9.50
CA LEU A 63 0.55 3.48 -10.71
C LEU A 63 0.72 4.88 -11.31
N PRO A 64 1.87 5.16 -11.97
CA PRO A 64 2.16 6.48 -12.51
C PRO A 64 1.10 6.95 -13.50
N GLU A 65 0.62 6.06 -14.38
CA GLU A 65 -0.46 6.33 -15.34
C GLU A 65 -1.79 6.70 -14.67
N MET A 66 -2.01 6.26 -13.43
CA MET A 66 -3.21 6.55 -12.66
C MET A 66 -3.11 7.86 -11.87
N THR A 67 -1.96 8.51 -11.86
CA THR A 67 -1.75 9.76 -11.13
C THR A 67 -2.62 10.88 -11.71
N GLU A 68 -2.58 11.08 -13.03
CA GLU A 68 -3.35 12.12 -13.73
C GLU A 68 -4.87 11.89 -13.66
N PRO A 69 -5.43 10.71 -13.95
CA PRO A 69 -6.87 10.49 -13.87
C PRO A 69 -7.43 10.53 -12.43
N VAL A 70 -6.61 10.26 -11.41
CA VAL A 70 -7.07 10.26 -10.00
C VAL A 70 -6.91 11.63 -9.34
N PHE A 71 -5.82 12.35 -9.62
CA PHE A 71 -5.54 13.65 -9.00
C PHE A 71 -5.83 14.86 -9.92
N GLY A 72 -5.98 14.66 -11.22
CA GLY A 72 -6.06 15.75 -12.21
C GLY A 72 -4.71 16.45 -12.46
N SER A 73 -4.71 17.47 -13.32
CA SER A 73 -3.51 18.23 -13.71
C SER A 73 -3.08 19.32 -12.69
N GLY A 74 -3.36 19.16 -11.39
CA GLY A 74 -3.13 20.18 -10.37
C GLY A 74 -2.80 19.61 -8.98
N GLU A 75 -2.52 20.51 -8.02
CA GLU A 75 -1.95 20.28 -6.68
C GLU A 75 -2.78 19.39 -5.71
N ALA A 76 -3.63 18.48 -6.21
CA ALA A 76 -4.36 17.49 -5.41
C ALA A 76 -3.47 16.38 -4.82
N TRP A 77 -2.15 16.48 -5.00
CA TRP A 77 -1.15 15.58 -4.43
C TRP A 77 -1.17 15.56 -2.88
N LEU A 78 -1.70 16.61 -2.26
CA LEU A 78 -1.74 16.78 -0.81
C LEU A 78 -2.93 16.08 -0.12
N ASN A 79 -3.95 15.66 -0.87
CA ASN A 79 -5.20 15.14 -0.27
C ASN A 79 -5.28 13.59 -0.19
N ARG A 80 -4.18 12.93 0.20
CA ARG A 80 -4.24 11.52 0.65
C ARG A 80 -4.18 11.37 2.18
N ARG A 81 -3.96 12.48 2.92
CA ARG A 81 -3.67 12.47 4.37
C ARG A 81 -4.88 12.75 5.29
N LEU A 82 -6.12 12.81 4.81
CA LEU A 82 -7.25 13.18 5.68
C LEU A 82 -7.85 12.02 6.52
N THR A 83 -7.52 10.75 6.24
CA THR A 83 -8.04 9.60 7.01
C THR A 83 -6.98 8.86 7.83
N CYS A 84 -5.70 9.03 7.52
CA CYS A 84 -4.61 8.52 8.35
C CYS A 84 -4.13 9.64 9.27
N GLY A 85 -4.49 9.54 10.55
CA GLY A 85 -4.08 10.48 11.59
C GLY A 85 -2.56 10.71 11.61
N PRO A 86 -2.11 11.84 12.20
CA PRO A 86 -0.71 12.22 12.16
C PRO A 86 0.13 11.10 12.77
N LEU A 87 1.11 10.62 12.01
CA LEU A 87 2.32 10.09 12.63
C LEU A 87 2.88 11.28 13.42
N ARG A 88 2.56 11.32 14.72
CA ARG A 88 3.25 12.14 15.71
C ARG A 88 4.72 11.77 15.58
N GLY A 89 5.46 12.58 14.82
CA GLY A 89 6.90 12.69 15.00
C GLY A 89 7.13 12.99 16.48
N GLY A 90 8.06 12.23 17.06
CA GLY A 90 8.56 12.50 18.40
C GLY A 90 9.06 13.93 18.46
N ASP A 91 8.54 14.66 19.44
CA ASP A 91 9.23 15.80 20.03
C ASP A 91 9.95 15.22 21.26
N GLY A 92 11.28 15.31 21.24
CA GLY A 92 12.22 14.74 22.21
C GLY A 92 13.64 14.81 21.69
#